data_AF-A0A4V6D0Z5-F1
#
_entry.id   AF-A0A4V6D0Z5-F1
#
_cell.length_a   1.000
_cell.length_b   1.000
_cell.length_c   1.000
_cell.angle_alpha   90.00
_cell.angle_beta   90.00
_cell.angle_gamma   90.00
#
_symmetry.space_group_name_H-M   'P 1'
#
loop_
_entity.id
_entity.type
_entity.pdbx_description
1 polymer ?
#
loop_
_entity_poly.entity_id
_entity_poly.type
_entity_poly.pdbx_seq_one_letter_code
_entity_poly.pdbx_strand_id
1 'polypeptide(L)'
;MFHAPDPAALVLQVVKLFLSSKKFKCAKVWLKCVRLICWLSMASVKPSADTTEEAQMVAKDWKEMINGKDSCGELDLQAAWGLLQFLISYNIVSEFSSHEIICIFAMVHHKNNKKNTVKLCEDLGLTDRITDLIDYMIGNGQHIEAFRMVQAFSLEDTYPLHSLLEGLIKKVIQTSLQGRLVHV
;
A
#
# COMPACT_ATOMS: atom_id res chain seq x y z
N MET A 1 -0.54 -26.50 0.66
CA MET A 1 0.49 -25.68 -0.02
C MET A 1 1.92 -26.11 0.31
N PHE A 2 2.20 -26.75 1.45
CA PHE A 2 3.52 -27.33 1.77
C PHE A 2 3.99 -28.50 0.87
N HIS A 3 3.22 -28.90 -0.14
CA HIS A 3 3.54 -30.01 -1.04
C HIS A 3 4.01 -29.56 -2.44
N ALA A 4 4.06 -28.25 -2.69
CA ALA A 4 4.68 -27.73 -3.91
C ALA A 4 6.21 -27.73 -3.73
N PRO A 5 7.01 -28.18 -4.72
CA PRO A 5 8.47 -28.17 -4.63
C PRO A 5 9.04 -26.75 -4.42
N ASP A 6 8.40 -25.74 -5.02
CA ASP A 6 8.69 -24.32 -4.83
C ASP A 6 7.38 -23.53 -4.63
N PRO A 7 6.97 -23.30 -3.37
CA PRO A 7 5.76 -22.54 -3.07
C PRO A 7 5.84 -21.07 -3.50
N ALA A 8 7.03 -20.46 -3.49
CA ALA A 8 7.21 -19.07 -3.90
C ALA A 8 7.03 -18.94 -5.41
N ALA A 9 7.67 -19.80 -6.21
CA ALA A 9 7.48 -19.82 -7.66
C ALA A 9 6.01 -20.07 -8.03
N LEU A 10 5.32 -20.98 -7.34
CA LEU A 10 3.89 -21.23 -7.58
C LEU A 10 3.03 -19.98 -7.34
N VAL A 11 3.25 -19.29 -6.21
CA VAL A 11 2.52 -18.05 -5.91
C VAL A 11 2.86 -16.96 -6.94
N LEU A 12 4.11 -16.86 -7.38
CA LEU A 12 4.52 -15.92 -8.41
C LEU A 12 3.77 -16.15 -9.73
N GLN A 13 3.65 -17.41 -10.17
CA GLN A 13 2.88 -17.76 -11.37
C GLN A 13 1.40 -17.39 -11.23
N VAL A 14 0.82 -17.59 -10.03
CA VAL A 14 -0.55 -17.17 -9.75
C VAL A 14 -0.70 -15.65 -9.84
N VAL A 15 0.23 -14.89 -9.26
CA VAL A 15 0.25 -13.42 -9.33
C VAL A 15 0.33 -12.95 -10.79
N LYS A 16 1.24 -13.50 -11.59
CA LYS A 16 1.35 -13.20 -13.02
C LYS A 16 0.04 -13.39 -13.77
N LEU A 17 -0.62 -14.53 -13.55
CA LEU A 17 -1.92 -14.81 -14.16
C LEU A 17 -2.99 -13.76 -13.77
N PHE A 18 -2.96 -13.29 -12.51
CA PHE A 18 -3.88 -12.25 -12.04
C PHE A 18 -3.62 -10.90 -12.70
N LEU A 19 -2.36 -10.51 -12.85
CA LEU A 19 -1.98 -9.25 -13.48
C LEU A 19 -2.32 -9.22 -14.98
N SER A 20 -2.09 -10.33 -15.69
CA SER A 20 -2.34 -10.40 -17.13
C SER A 20 -3.81 -10.61 -17.52
N SER A 21 -4.65 -11.10 -16.61
CA SER A 21 -6.03 -11.51 -16.94
C SER A 21 -7.06 -10.39 -16.76
N LYS A 22 -7.74 -10.03 -17.86
CA LYS A 22 -8.91 -9.15 -17.81
C LYS A 22 -10.12 -9.78 -17.08
N LYS A 23 -10.13 -11.11 -16.88
CA LYS A 23 -11.25 -11.85 -16.29
C LYS A 23 -11.27 -11.82 -14.75
N PHE A 24 -10.14 -11.50 -14.10
CA PHE A 24 -10.01 -11.59 -12.64
C PHE A 24 -10.07 -10.23 -11.91
N LYS A 25 -10.77 -9.26 -12.50
CA LYS A 25 -10.95 -7.91 -11.93
C LYS A 25 -12.11 -7.82 -10.92
N CYS A 26 -12.22 -8.80 -10.02
CA CYS A 26 -13.19 -8.75 -8.93
C CYS A 26 -12.46 -8.73 -7.58
N ALA A 27 -12.90 -7.85 -6.67
CA ALA A 27 -12.29 -7.66 -5.36
C ALA A 27 -12.12 -8.97 -4.56
N LYS A 28 -13.11 -9.87 -4.60
CA LYS A 28 -13.05 -11.15 -3.87
C LYS A 28 -11.89 -12.04 -4.32
N VAL A 29 -11.55 -11.97 -5.61
CA VAL A 29 -10.49 -12.77 -6.21
C VAL A 29 -9.13 -12.17 -5.87
N TRP A 30 -9.01 -10.85 -5.95
CA TRP A 30 -7.82 -10.11 -5.49
C TRP A 30 -7.48 -10.38 -4.03
N LEU A 31 -8.47 -10.35 -3.13
CA LEU A 31 -8.27 -10.67 -1.72
C LEU A 31 -7.74 -12.09 -1.48
N LYS A 32 -8.13 -13.07 -2.31
CA LYS A 32 -7.57 -14.42 -2.23
C LYS A 32 -6.11 -14.45 -2.67
N CYS A 33 -5.77 -13.75 -3.76
CA CYS A 33 -4.39 -13.62 -4.23
C CYS A 33 -3.50 -12.98 -3.16
N VAL A 34 -3.92 -11.86 -2.57
CA VAL A 34 -3.18 -11.19 -1.49
C VAL A 34 -2.98 -12.09 -0.29
N ARG A 35 -3.98 -12.90 0.10
CA ARG A 35 -3.81 -13.88 1.18
C ARG A 35 -2.75 -14.94 0.88
N LEU A 36 -2.62 -15.36 -0.38
CA LEU A 36 -1.57 -16.30 -0.79
C LEU A 36 -0.18 -15.66 -0.70
N ILE A 37 -0.08 -14.38 -1.10
CA ILE A 37 1.15 -13.59 -0.96
C ILE A 37 1.53 -13.50 0.52
N CYS A 38 0.65 -12.99 1.39
CA CYS A 38 0.93 -12.86 2.82
C CYS A 38 1.27 -14.20 3.49
N TRP A 39 0.69 -15.31 3.00
CA TRP A 39 1.01 -16.65 3.50
C TRP A 39 2.49 -17.01 3.30
N LEU A 40 3.13 -16.57 2.21
CA LEU A 40 4.58 -16.81 2.02
C LEU A 40 5.41 -16.20 3.15
N SER A 41 5.15 -14.94 3.51
CA SER A 41 5.80 -14.28 4.64
C SER A 41 5.54 -15.02 5.95
N MET A 42 4.27 -15.35 6.24
CA MET A 42 3.90 -16.04 7.48
C MET A 42 4.53 -17.44 7.59
N ALA A 43 4.66 -18.14 6.47
CA ALA A 43 5.30 -19.44 6.39
C ALA A 43 6.83 -19.36 6.31
N SER A 44 7.42 -18.15 6.31
CA SER A 44 8.86 -17.92 6.18
C SER A 44 9.47 -18.64 4.96
N VAL A 45 8.71 -18.73 3.87
CA VAL A 45 9.17 -19.34 2.62
C VAL A 45 10.20 -18.41 1.99
N LYS A 46 11.41 -18.91 1.76
CA LYS A 46 12.48 -18.17 1.07
C LYS A 46 12.41 -18.48 -0.43
N PRO A 47 12.14 -17.49 -1.30
CA PRO A 47 12.22 -17.69 -2.73
C PRO A 47 13.64 -18.04 -3.18
N SER A 48 13.77 -18.77 -4.28
CA SER A 48 15.05 -18.96 -4.97
C SER A 48 15.53 -17.64 -5.61
N ALA A 49 16.80 -17.58 -6.01
CA ALA A 49 17.37 -16.41 -6.70
C ALA A 49 16.59 -16.10 -7.98
N ASP A 50 16.38 -17.10 -8.85
CA ASP A 50 15.60 -16.98 -10.09
C ASP A 50 14.18 -16.47 -9.84
N THR A 51 13.50 -17.00 -8.81
CA THR A 51 12.15 -16.54 -8.44
C THR A 51 12.17 -15.11 -7.92
N THR A 52 13.22 -14.71 -7.22
CA THR A 52 13.38 -13.35 -6.70
C THR A 52 13.58 -12.36 -7.84
N GLU A 53 14.48 -12.66 -8.79
CA GLU A 53 14.70 -11.84 -9.99
C GLU A 53 13.42 -11.69 -10.82
N GLU A 54 12.70 -12.79 -11.03
CA GLU A 54 11.42 -12.77 -11.73
C GLU A 54 10.36 -11.96 -10.98
N ALA A 55 10.32 -12.05 -9.64
CA ALA A 55 9.44 -11.26 -8.80
C ALA A 55 9.76 -9.75 -8.87
N GLN A 56 11.03 -9.37 -8.94
CA GLN A 56 11.42 -7.97 -9.10
C GLN A 56 10.87 -7.37 -10.39
N MET A 57 10.94 -8.10 -11.50
CA MET A 57 10.37 -7.65 -12.77
C MET A 57 8.85 -7.53 -12.71
N VAL A 58 8.18 -8.53 -12.13
CA VAL A 58 6.72 -8.49 -11.93
C VAL A 58 6.30 -7.31 -11.05
N ALA A 59 7.05 -6.99 -10.01
CA ALA A 59 6.74 -5.86 -9.12
C ALA A 59 6.85 -4.51 -9.84
N LYS A 60 7.84 -4.34 -10.73
CA LYS A 60 8.01 -3.13 -11.55
C LYS A 60 6.83 -2.96 -12.51
N ASP A 61 6.48 -4.00 -13.25
CA ASP A 61 5.33 -3.98 -14.17
C ASP A 61 4.01 -3.72 -13.42
N TRP A 62 3.83 -4.32 -12.24
CA TRP A 62 2.66 -4.09 -11.40
C TRP A 62 2.58 -2.62 -10.96
N LYS A 63 3.68 -2.02 -10.49
CA LYS A 63 3.72 -0.60 -10.13
C LYS A 63 3.32 0.29 -11.30
N GLU A 64 3.85 0.05 -12.50
CA GLU A 64 3.49 0.81 -13.70
C GLU A 64 1.99 0.69 -14.04
N MET A 65 1.43 -0.51 -13.90
CA MET A 65 -0.01 -0.74 -14.06
C MET A 65 -0.86 0.07 -13.06
N ILE A 66 -0.38 0.25 -11.84
CA ILE A 66 -1.07 1.07 -10.82
C ILE A 66 -0.96 2.56 -11.17
N ASN A 67 0.22 3.02 -11.57
CA ASN A 67 0.48 4.43 -11.88
C ASN A 67 -0.20 4.92 -13.17
N GLY A 68 -0.38 4.05 -14.16
CA GLY A 68 -0.93 4.41 -15.47
C GLY A 68 -2.45 4.62 -15.52
N LYS A 69 -3.14 4.75 -14.39
CA LYS A 69 -4.61 4.91 -14.33
C LYS A 69 -4.97 6.31 -13.85
N ASP A 70 -5.83 6.99 -14.62
CA ASP A 70 -6.33 8.34 -14.32
C ASP A 70 -7.30 8.40 -13.13
N SER A 71 -7.71 7.25 -12.57
CA SER A 71 -8.63 7.18 -11.43
C SER A 71 -8.21 6.10 -10.45
N CYS A 72 -8.37 6.38 -9.16
CA CYS A 72 -8.11 5.45 -8.06
C CYS A 72 -9.43 4.88 -7.54
N GLY A 73 -9.81 3.70 -8.04
CA GLY A 73 -10.98 2.95 -7.57
C GLY A 73 -10.63 1.93 -6.48
N GLU A 74 -11.64 1.27 -5.89
CA GLU A 74 -11.43 0.28 -4.82
C GLU A 74 -10.47 -0.86 -5.21
N LEU A 75 -10.50 -1.26 -6.48
CA LEU A 75 -9.57 -2.26 -7.03
C LEU A 75 -8.12 -1.76 -7.05
N ASP A 76 -7.89 -0.47 -7.23
CA ASP A 76 -6.54 0.12 -7.25
C ASP A 76 -5.94 0.17 -5.85
N LEU A 77 -6.78 0.46 -4.84
CA LEU A 77 -6.39 0.35 -3.43
C LEU A 77 -5.96 -1.09 -3.06
N GLN A 78 -6.72 -2.09 -3.54
CA GLN A 78 -6.41 -3.51 -3.31
C GLN A 78 -5.16 -3.95 -4.07
N ALA A 79 -4.95 -3.44 -5.28
CA ALA A 79 -3.75 -3.71 -6.07
C ALA A 79 -2.52 -3.09 -5.40
N ALA A 80 -2.61 -1.86 -4.89
CA ALA A 80 -1.53 -1.22 -4.12
C ALA A 80 -1.21 -2.01 -2.84
N TRP A 81 -2.23 -2.40 -2.08
CA TRP A 81 -2.04 -3.27 -0.91
C TRP A 81 -1.38 -4.61 -1.27
N GLY A 82 -1.83 -5.23 -2.36
CA GLY A 82 -1.25 -6.48 -2.85
C GLY A 82 0.22 -6.33 -3.24
N LEU A 83 0.58 -5.22 -3.89
CA LEU A 83 1.96 -4.92 -4.24
C LEU A 83 2.84 -4.76 -2.99
N LEU A 84 2.42 -4.00 -1.98
CA LEU A 84 3.19 -3.87 -0.73
C LEU A 84 3.45 -5.22 -0.06
N GLN A 85 2.42 -6.06 0.03
CA GLN A 85 2.55 -7.40 0.59
C GLN A 85 3.47 -8.28 -0.25
N PHE A 86 3.45 -8.12 -1.58
CA PHE A 86 4.33 -8.82 -2.50
C PHE A 86 5.79 -8.42 -2.29
N LEU A 87 6.09 -7.13 -2.15
CA LEU A 87 7.45 -6.66 -1.89
C LEU A 87 8.03 -7.26 -0.60
N ILE A 88 7.24 -7.28 0.47
CA ILE A 88 7.62 -7.88 1.75
C ILE A 88 7.84 -9.39 1.59
N SER A 89 6.90 -10.09 0.95
CA SER A 89 6.90 -11.56 0.87
C SER A 89 8.05 -12.13 0.03
N TYR A 90 8.51 -11.39 -0.97
CA TYR A 90 9.65 -11.78 -1.79
C TYR A 90 10.96 -11.14 -1.31
N ASN A 91 10.93 -10.35 -0.23
CA ASN A 91 12.09 -9.65 0.31
C ASN A 91 12.79 -8.76 -0.74
N ILE A 92 11.99 -8.00 -1.49
CA ILE A 92 12.46 -7.13 -2.59
C ILE A 92 12.12 -5.64 -2.34
N VAL A 93 11.82 -5.28 -1.10
CA VAL A 93 11.53 -3.88 -0.70
C VAL A 93 12.70 -2.95 -1.05
N SER A 94 13.94 -3.41 -0.87
CA SER A 94 15.17 -2.64 -1.18
C SER A 94 15.34 -2.26 -2.65
N GLU A 95 14.61 -2.92 -3.55
CA GLU A 95 14.65 -2.65 -4.99
C GLU A 95 13.81 -1.42 -5.39
N PHE A 96 13.11 -0.83 -4.42
CA PHE A 96 12.26 0.35 -4.59
C PHE A 96 12.79 1.48 -3.72
N SER A 97 12.73 2.70 -4.23
CA SER A 97 13.05 3.87 -3.42
C SER A 97 12.00 4.08 -2.33
N SER A 98 12.40 4.66 -1.20
CA SER A 98 11.45 4.99 -0.12
C SER A 98 10.30 5.86 -0.61
N HIS A 99 10.55 6.76 -1.56
CA HIS A 99 9.51 7.61 -2.15
C HIS A 99 8.46 6.80 -2.91
N GLU A 100 8.88 5.82 -3.72
CA GLU A 100 7.94 4.93 -4.43
C GLU A 100 7.09 4.13 -3.45
N ILE A 101 7.71 3.61 -2.39
CA ILE A 101 6.99 2.86 -1.35
C ILE A 101 5.99 3.79 -0.62
N ILE A 102 6.38 5.03 -0.29
CA ILE A 102 5.50 6.04 0.32
C ILE A 102 4.28 6.30 -0.57
N CYS A 103 4.49 6.53 -1.87
CA CYS A 103 3.41 6.76 -2.82
C CYS A 103 2.43 5.59 -2.84
N ILE A 104 2.92 4.34 -2.95
CA ILE A 104 2.06 3.14 -2.96
C ILE A 104 1.35 2.96 -1.61
N PHE A 105 2.05 3.18 -0.49
CA PHE A 105 1.49 3.07 0.87
C PHE A 105 0.35 4.06 1.09
N ALA A 106 0.53 5.30 0.64
CA ALA A 106 -0.46 6.36 0.77
C ALA A 106 -1.73 6.08 -0.05
N MET A 107 -1.66 5.27 -1.11
CA MET A 107 -2.86 4.84 -1.82
C MET A 107 -3.77 3.97 -0.95
N VAL A 108 -3.25 3.25 0.04
CA VAL A 108 -4.04 2.28 0.81
C VAL A 108 -4.76 2.96 1.97
N HIS A 109 -6.07 2.71 2.13
CA HIS A 109 -6.78 3.11 3.34
C HIS A 109 -6.42 2.20 4.52
N HIS A 110 -5.61 2.72 5.43
CA HIS A 110 -5.22 2.02 6.64
C HIS A 110 -6.36 2.04 7.66
N LYS A 111 -6.96 0.87 7.93
CA LYS A 111 -7.92 0.72 9.04
C LYS A 111 -7.21 0.99 10.37
N ASN A 112 -7.99 1.42 11.37
CA ASN A 112 -7.49 1.87 12.66
C ASN A 112 -6.91 0.71 13.51
N ASN A 113 -5.72 0.22 13.17
CA ASN A 113 -4.96 -0.75 13.96
C ASN A 113 -3.47 -0.37 14.01
N LYS A 114 -3.13 0.46 15.01
CA LYS A 114 -1.79 1.03 15.20
C LYS A 114 -0.67 -0.01 15.13
N LYS A 115 -0.81 -1.15 15.81
CA LYS A 115 0.23 -2.20 15.85
C LYS A 115 0.53 -2.76 14.47
N ASN A 116 -0.51 -3.01 13.67
CA ASN A 116 -0.34 -3.51 12.32
C ASN A 116 0.31 -2.46 11.41
N THR A 117 -0.04 -1.18 11.59
CA THR A 117 0.55 -0.07 10.83
C THR A 117 2.04 0.09 11.11
N VAL A 118 2.46 0.09 12.38
CA VAL A 118 3.89 0.21 12.74
C VAL A 118 4.69 -0.94 12.15
N LYS A 119 4.23 -2.18 12.35
CA LYS A 119 4.91 -3.36 11.82
C LYS A 119 5.01 -3.34 10.30
N LEU A 120 3.95 -2.90 9.62
CA LEU A 120 3.95 -2.76 8.17
C LEU A 120 5.01 -1.74 7.70
N CYS A 121 5.14 -0.59 8.36
CA CYS A 121 6.16 0.39 8.02
C CYS A 121 7.57 -0.15 8.23
N GLU A 122 7.80 -0.91 9.30
CA GLU A 122 9.08 -1.61 9.53
C GLU A 122 9.39 -2.59 8.40
N ASP A 123 8.43 -3.46 8.04
CA ASP A 123 8.60 -4.45 6.97
C ASP A 123 8.82 -3.81 5.59
N LEU A 124 8.35 -2.57 5.41
CA LEU A 124 8.56 -1.76 4.21
C LEU A 124 9.80 -0.86 4.27
N GLY A 125 10.61 -0.93 5.33
CA GLY A 125 11.82 -0.11 5.46
C GLY A 125 11.53 1.40 5.57
N LEU A 126 10.37 1.78 6.11
CA LEU A 126 9.93 3.16 6.24
C LEU A 126 10.19 3.76 7.63
N THR A 127 10.78 3.01 8.57
CA THR A 127 10.97 3.44 9.97
C THR A 127 11.66 4.80 10.09
N ASP A 128 12.70 5.05 9.29
CA ASP A 128 13.44 6.32 9.31
C ASP A 128 12.83 7.40 8.39
N ARG A 129 11.68 7.10 7.77
CA ARG A 129 10.98 7.94 6.77
C ARG A 129 9.53 8.22 7.15
N ILE A 130 9.16 8.02 8.42
CA ILE A 130 7.78 8.21 8.89
C ILE A 130 7.32 9.66 8.74
N THR A 131 8.17 10.63 9.01
CA THR A 131 7.86 12.06 8.80
C THR A 131 7.61 12.37 7.33
N ASP A 132 8.48 11.86 6.44
CA ASP A 132 8.33 12.04 4.98
C ASP A 132 6.99 11.45 4.49
N LEU A 133 6.60 10.29 5.04
CA LEU A 133 5.30 9.67 4.76
C LEU A 133 4.12 10.51 5.25
N ILE A 134 4.19 11.04 6.48
CA ILE A 134 3.14 11.90 7.06
C ILE A 134 3.01 13.19 6.25
N ASP A 135 4.12 13.84 5.91
CA ASP A 135 4.14 15.07 5.11
C ASP A 135 3.56 14.83 3.71
N TYR A 136 3.90 13.70 3.08
CA TYR A 136 3.30 13.29 1.81
C TYR A 136 1.79 13.12 1.92
N MET A 137 1.28 12.47 2.97
CA MET A 137 -0.17 12.32 3.19
C MET A 137 -0.86 13.67 3.39
N ILE A 138 -0.25 14.58 4.18
CA ILE A 138 -0.77 15.93 4.41
C ILE A 138 -0.83 16.72 3.09
N GLY A 139 0.25 16.69 2.30
CA GLY A 139 0.34 17.35 1.00
C GLY A 139 -0.71 16.85 0.01
N ASN A 140 -1.07 15.57 0.07
CA ASN A 140 -2.15 14.98 -0.73
C ASN A 140 -3.54 15.09 -0.08
N GLY A 141 -3.66 15.83 1.03
CA GLY A 141 -4.92 16.08 1.72
C GLY A 141 -5.52 14.86 2.44
N GLN A 142 -4.71 13.84 2.72
CA GLN A 142 -5.08 12.62 3.45
C GLN A 142 -4.93 12.82 4.96
N HIS A 143 -5.51 13.89 5.49
CA HIS A 143 -5.27 14.31 6.88
C HIS A 143 -5.79 13.31 7.93
N ILE A 144 -6.80 12.49 7.61
CA ILE A 144 -7.29 11.44 8.51
C ILE A 144 -6.24 10.33 8.63
N GLU A 145 -5.67 9.88 7.52
CA GLU A 145 -4.60 8.89 7.48
C GLU A 145 -3.34 9.44 8.17
N ALA A 146 -2.94 10.68 7.87
CA ALA A 146 -1.82 11.35 8.54
C ALA A 146 -2.03 11.41 10.06
N PHE A 147 -3.22 11.76 10.53
CA PHE A 147 -3.57 11.74 11.94
C PHE A 147 -3.40 10.35 12.56
N ARG A 148 -3.86 9.28 11.88
CA ARG A 148 -3.68 7.89 12.36
C ARG A 148 -2.21 7.51 12.47
N MET A 149 -1.38 7.96 11.52
CA MET A 149 0.07 7.74 11.54
C MET A 149 0.72 8.46 12.73
N VAL A 150 0.42 9.75 12.94
CA VAL A 150 0.91 10.51 14.10
C VAL A 150 0.57 9.78 15.40
N GLN A 151 -0.67 9.30 15.54
CA GLN A 151 -1.10 8.54 16.70
C GLN A 151 -0.46 7.15 16.83
N ALA A 152 -0.08 6.50 15.72
CA ALA A 152 0.54 5.18 15.72
C ALA A 152 2.03 5.24 16.12
N PHE A 153 2.71 6.33 15.75
CA PHE A 153 4.13 6.55 16.00
C PHE A 153 4.42 7.51 17.17
N SER A 154 3.38 8.01 17.84
CA SER A 154 3.50 8.95 18.97
C SER A 154 4.28 10.22 18.62
N LEU A 155 3.91 10.87 17.51
CA LEU A 155 4.56 12.07 16.97
C LEU A 155 3.75 13.35 17.21
N GLU A 156 2.94 13.40 18.26
CA GLU A 156 2.04 14.53 18.55
C GLU A 156 2.78 15.86 18.82
N ASP A 157 4.02 15.79 19.33
CA ASP A 157 4.86 16.96 19.56
C ASP A 157 5.36 17.58 18.24
N THR A 158 5.63 16.74 17.23
CA THR A 158 6.06 17.17 15.89
C THR A 158 4.87 17.61 15.04
N TYR A 159 3.72 16.94 15.19
CA TYR A 159 2.50 17.20 14.44
C TYR A 159 1.34 17.48 15.41
N PRO A 160 1.17 18.75 15.85
CA PRO A 160 0.09 19.09 16.75
C PRO A 160 -1.27 18.69 16.17
N LEU A 161 -1.96 17.79 16.88
CA LEU A 161 -3.22 17.19 16.42
C LEU A 161 -4.31 18.24 16.12
N HIS A 162 -4.27 19.37 16.84
CA HIS A 162 -5.14 20.52 16.59
C HIS A 162 -4.98 21.06 15.17
N SER A 163 -3.75 21.24 14.69
CA SER A 163 -3.45 21.78 13.36
C SER A 163 -3.91 20.83 12.25
N LEU A 164 -3.79 19.52 12.47
CA LEU A 164 -4.31 18.49 11.55
C LEU A 164 -5.85 18.49 11.48
N LEU A 165 -6.51 18.64 12.64
CA LEU A 165 -7.97 18.72 12.74
C LEU A 165 -8.52 20.03 12.12
N GLU A 166 -7.84 21.16 12.32
CA GLU A 166 -8.19 22.40 11.62
C GLU A 166 -8.07 22.27 10.10
N GLY A 167 -7.01 21.62 9.61
CA GLY A 167 -6.83 21.31 8.19
C GLY A 167 -7.99 20.47 7.64
N LEU A 168 -8.43 19.45 8.39
CA LEU A 168 -9.61 18.64 8.07
C LEU A 168 -10.88 19.50 7.98
N ILE A 169 -11.14 20.34 8.98
CA ILE A 169 -12.33 21.21 9.03
C ILE A 169 -12.32 22.18 7.85
N LYS A 170 -11.19 22.85 7.57
CA LYS A 170 -11.05 23.77 6.42
C LYS A 170 -11.35 23.05 5.10
N LYS A 171 -10.81 21.85 4.90
CA LYS A 171 -11.05 21.04 3.69
C LYS A 171 -12.54 20.70 3.53
N VAL A 172 -13.20 20.22 4.60
CA VAL A 172 -14.63 19.89 4.59
C VAL A 172 -15.49 21.11 4.26
N ILE A 173 -15.18 22.27 4.87
CA ILE A 173 -15.89 23.53 4.61
C ILE A 173 -15.71 23.92 3.14
N GLN A 174 -14.50 23.88 2.60
CA GLN A 174 -14.22 24.29 1.23
C GLN A 174 -14.90 23.36 0.20
N THR A 175 -14.88 22.05 0.41
CA THR A 175 -15.63 21.09 -0.43
C THR A 175 -17.14 21.34 -0.37
N SER A 176 -17.69 21.71 0.79
CA SER A 176 -19.11 22.03 0.95
C SER A 176 -19.53 23.32 0.23
N LEU A 177 -18.64 24.32 0.18
CA LEU A 177 -18.84 25.58 -0.52
C LEU A 177 -18.72 25.42 -2.04
N GLN A 178 -17.75 24.63 -2.52
CA GLN A 178 -17.59 24.32 -3.94
C GLN A 178 -18.82 23.55 -4.48
N GLY A 179 -19.35 22.59 -3.71
CA GLY A 179 -20.55 21.83 -4.09
C GLY A 179 -21.83 22.67 -4.17
N ARG A 180 -21.90 23.80 -3.45
CA ARG A 180 -23.02 24.74 -3.53
C ARG A 180 -22.97 25.63 -4.78
N LEU A 181 -21.78 25.93 -5.31
CA LEU A 181 -21.60 26.77 -6.50
C LEU A 181 -21.88 26.06 -7.83
N VAL A 182 -21.89 24.72 -7.86
CA VAL A 182 -22.20 23.93 -9.07
C VAL A 182 -23.71 23.70 -9.25
N HIS A 183 -24.52 24.08 -8.26
CA HIS A 183 -25.98 23.93 -8.25
C HIS A 183 -26.75 25.27 -8.30
N VAL A 184 -26.09 26.38 -8.67
CA VAL A 184 -26.72 27.68 -8.91
C VAL A 184 -26.61 28.05 -10.37
#